data_AF-A0A2G1X094-F1
#
_entry.id   AF-A0A2G1X094-F1
#
_cell.length_a   1.000
_cell.length_b   1.000
_cell.length_c   1.000
_cell.angle_alpha   90.00
_cell.angle_beta   90.00
_cell.angle_gamma   90.00
#
_symmetry.space_group_name_H-M   'P 1'
#
loop_
_entity.id
_entity.type
_entity.pdbx_description
1 polymer ?
#
loop_
_entity_poly.entity_id
_entity_poly.type
_entity_poly.pdbx_seq_one_letter_code
_entity_poly.pdbx_strand_id
1 'polypeptide(L)'
;MPSLVERAGVVEAAQTWRCDESRADPEDVPEPHDVPLWEPQPRFTAVVDRVEEDYVELTVATGNSHPRTPAFGAEIVSTVATLTSDPRWSLIEDGEVDDVQ
;
A
#
# COMPACT_ATOMS: atom_id res chain seq x y z
N MET A 1 -12.00 -3.43 -17.20
CA MET A 1 -10.97 -2.79 -16.36
C MET A 1 -10.92 -1.32 -16.75
N PRO A 2 -10.98 -0.38 -15.80
CA PRO A 2 -10.86 1.04 -16.11
C PRO A 2 -9.51 1.35 -16.76
N SER A 3 -9.47 2.34 -17.64
CA SER A 3 -8.22 2.83 -18.23
C SER A 3 -7.29 3.40 -17.16
N LEU A 4 -6.00 3.47 -17.48
CA LEU A 4 -4.98 4.02 -16.59
C LEU A 4 -5.30 5.46 -16.16
N VAL A 5 -5.78 6.28 -17.10
CA VAL A 5 -6.23 7.66 -16.85
C VAL A 5 -7.44 7.71 -15.91
N GLU A 6 -8.42 6.81 -16.09
CA GLU A 6 -9.56 6.71 -15.17
C GLU A 6 -9.12 6.30 -13.76
N ARG A 7 -8.13 5.42 -13.63
CA ARG A 7 -7.55 5.02 -12.35
C ARG A 7 -6.73 6.13 -11.71
N ALA A 8 -6.00 6.92 -12.50
CA ALA A 8 -5.27 8.08 -12.00
C ALA A 8 -6.22 9.15 -11.46
N GLY A 9 -7.46 9.21 -11.96
CA GLY A 9 -8.51 10.04 -11.36
C GLY A 9 -9.05 9.51 -10.01
N VAL A 10 -8.74 8.27 -9.64
CA VAL A 10 -9.10 7.68 -8.33
C VAL A 10 -7.98 7.88 -7.31
N VAL A 11 -6.73 7.86 -7.75
CA VAL A 11 -5.57 8.07 -6.88
C VAL A 11 -5.19 9.54 -6.87
N GLU A 12 -5.19 10.15 -5.70
CA GLU A 12 -4.91 11.59 -5.53
C GLU A 12 -3.77 11.80 -4.55
N ALA A 13 -3.06 12.93 -4.71
CA ALA A 13 -2.07 13.35 -3.73
C ALA A 13 -2.70 13.54 -2.34
N ALA A 14 -1.90 13.33 -1.29
CA ALA A 14 -2.29 13.28 0.11
C ALA A 14 -3.19 12.11 0.53
N GLN A 15 -3.57 11.20 -0.36
CA GLN A 15 -4.26 9.96 0.03
C GLN A 15 -3.33 9.03 0.79
N THR A 16 -3.84 8.34 1.81
CA THR A 16 -3.10 7.30 2.52
C THR A 16 -3.50 5.93 2.01
N TRP A 17 -2.52 5.13 1.60
CA TRP A 17 -2.72 3.76 1.13
C TRP A 17 -2.05 2.78 2.07
N ARG A 18 -2.75 1.68 2.35
CA ARG A 18 -2.29 0.58 3.18
C ARG A 18 -1.76 -0.54 2.28
N CYS A 19 -0.56 -1.03 2.58
CA CYS A 19 0.01 -2.22 1.98
C CYS A 19 -0.11 -3.40 2.96
N ASP A 20 -1.04 -4.31 2.67
CA ASP A 20 -1.33 -5.51 3.44
C ASP A 20 -0.71 -6.73 2.77
N GLU A 21 0.39 -7.21 3.34
CA GLU A 21 1.15 -8.34 2.81
C GLU A 21 0.46 -9.69 3.03
N SER A 22 -0.61 -9.76 3.82
CA SER A 22 -1.43 -10.97 3.91
C SER A 22 -2.28 -11.24 2.67
N ARG A 23 -2.57 -10.17 1.93
CA ARG A 23 -3.28 -10.24 0.65
C ARG A 23 -2.32 -10.38 -0.52
N ALA A 24 -1.03 -10.60 -0.22
CA ALA A 24 -0.05 -10.91 -1.21
C ALA A 24 -0.41 -12.23 -1.92
N ASP A 25 -0.24 -12.23 -3.24
CA ASP A 25 -0.19 -13.47 -3.98
C ASP A 25 0.95 -14.34 -3.41
N PRO A 26 0.72 -15.63 -3.13
CA PRO A 26 1.73 -16.51 -2.56
C PRO A 26 2.98 -16.62 -3.44
N GLU A 27 2.88 -16.44 -4.76
CA GLU A 27 4.05 -16.51 -5.67
C GLU A 27 4.99 -15.29 -5.56
N ASP A 28 4.47 -14.15 -5.11
CA ASP A 28 5.23 -12.92 -4.89
C ASP A 28 5.93 -12.88 -3.52
N VAL A 29 5.66 -13.86 -2.66
CA VAL A 29 6.31 -14.00 -1.37
C VAL A 29 7.40 -15.08 -1.48
N PRO A 30 8.69 -14.74 -1.30
CA PRO A 30 9.75 -15.74 -1.43
C PRO A 30 9.80 -16.68 -0.21
N GLU A 31 9.93 -17.99 -0.47
CA GLU A 31 10.14 -19.04 0.53
C GLU A 31 11.43 -18.83 1.35
N PRO A 32 11.49 -19.30 2.62
CA PRO A 32 10.47 -20.08 3.33
C PRO A 32 9.47 -19.21 4.12
N HIS A 33 8.19 -19.60 4.07
CA HIS A 33 7.09 -18.93 4.79
C HIS A 33 6.90 -19.51 6.19
N ASP A 34 7.98 -19.63 6.97
CA ASP A 34 7.95 -20.21 8.32
C ASP A 34 7.10 -19.39 9.33
N VAL A 35 6.54 -18.26 8.90
CA VAL A 35 5.61 -17.42 9.67
C VAL A 35 4.30 -17.24 8.89
N PRO A 36 3.13 -17.24 9.57
CA PRO A 36 1.90 -16.77 8.95
C PRO A 36 2.14 -15.35 8.45
N LEU A 37 1.72 -15.05 7.21
CA LEU A 37 1.95 -13.77 6.55
C LEU A 37 1.77 -12.60 7.55
N TRP A 38 2.86 -11.88 7.70
CA TRP A 38 3.35 -11.16 8.88
C TRP A 38 2.31 -10.43 9.71
N GLU A 39 1.95 -11.03 10.85
CA GLU A 39 1.22 -10.35 11.91
C GLU A 39 2.10 -9.27 12.60
N PRO A 40 1.53 -8.13 13.00
CA PRO A 40 0.17 -7.67 12.72
C PRO A 40 0.05 -7.04 11.31
N GLN A 41 -1.04 -7.33 10.61
CA GLN A 41 -1.38 -6.74 9.31
C GLN A 41 -1.90 -5.31 9.54
N PRO A 42 -1.49 -4.25 8.79
CA PRO A 42 -0.70 -4.18 7.55
C PRO A 42 0.84 -4.07 7.70
N ARG A 43 1.58 -4.30 6.61
CA ARG A 43 3.05 -4.15 6.56
C ARG A 43 3.47 -2.70 6.76
N PHE A 44 2.85 -1.79 6.02
CA PHE A 44 3.05 -0.35 6.16
C PHE A 44 1.87 0.43 5.57
N THR A 45 1.76 1.70 5.94
CA THR A 45 0.97 2.69 5.21
C THR A 45 1.90 3.69 4.56
N ALA A 46 1.47 4.24 3.43
CA ALA A 46 2.19 5.29 2.72
C ALA A 46 1.22 6.35 2.21
N VAL A 47 1.68 7.59 2.17
CA VAL A 47 0.94 8.74 1.67
C VAL A 47 1.38 9.01 0.24
N VAL A 48 0.43 9.28 -0.65
CA VAL A 48 0.72 9.68 -2.03
C VAL A 48 1.25 11.11 -2.04
N ASP A 49 2.50 11.30 -2.44
CA ASP A 49 3.09 12.62 -2.63
C ASP A 49 2.76 13.19 -4.00
N ARG A 50 2.85 12.33 -5.02
CA ARG A 50 2.66 12.72 -6.42
C ARG A 50 1.98 11.62 -7.22
N VAL A 51 1.09 12.02 -8.11
CA VAL A 51 0.44 11.15 -9.09
C VAL A 51 0.76 11.66 -10.48
N GLU A 52 1.33 10.77 -11.30
CA GLU A 52 1.51 10.97 -12.73
C GLU A 52 0.63 9.97 -13.48
N GLU A 53 0.60 10.02 -14.82
CA GLU A 53 -0.33 9.20 -15.60
C GLU A 53 -0.20 7.70 -15.28
N ASP A 54 1.03 7.18 -15.16
CA ASP A 54 1.31 5.74 -14.98
C ASP A 54 1.82 5.36 -13.59
N TYR A 55 2.47 6.29 -12.89
CA TYR A 55 3.14 6.02 -11.63
C TYR A 55 2.73 6.97 -10.52
N VAL A 56 2.96 6.51 -9.29
CA VAL A 56 2.74 7.25 -8.07
C VAL A 56 4.00 7.23 -7.22
N GLU A 57 4.27 8.35 -6.59
CA GLU A 57 5.31 8.48 -5.58
C GLU A 57 4.63 8.46 -4.20
N LEU A 58 5.09 7.56 -3.34
CA LEU A 58 4.52 7.28 -2.04
C LEU A 58 5.60 7.46 -0.96
N THR A 59 5.29 8.18 0.11
CA THR A 59 6.15 8.26 1.30
C THR A 59 5.58 7.41 2.43
N VAL A 60 6.40 6.54 2.98
CA VAL A 60 6.00 5.62 4.06
C VAL A 60 5.69 6.39 5.33
N ALA A 61 4.46 6.22 5.84
CA ALA A 61 3.94 6.94 7.00
C ALA A 61 3.96 6.10 8.28
N THR A 62 3.65 4.80 8.22
CA THR A 62 3.84 3.88 9.34
C THR A 62 4.29 2.54 8.80
N GLY A 63 5.04 1.77 9.58
CA GLY A 63 5.50 0.43 9.20
C GLY A 63 5.51 -0.48 10.41
N ASN A 64 5.31 -1.77 10.20
CA ASN A 64 5.54 -2.77 11.23
C ASN A 64 7.05 -3.00 11.46
N SER A 65 7.39 -3.83 12.44
CA SER A 65 8.79 -4.12 12.82
C SER A 65 9.50 -5.11 11.88
N HIS A 66 8.91 -5.49 10.75
CA HIS A 66 9.49 -6.50 9.86
C HIS A 66 10.72 -5.93 9.13
N PRO A 67 11.85 -6.66 9.01
CA PRO A 67 13.08 -6.14 8.39
C PRO A 67 12.94 -5.73 6.93
N ARG A 68 11.94 -6.25 6.21
CA ARG A 68 11.66 -5.83 4.83
C ARG A 68 10.79 -4.59 4.77
N THR A 69 10.11 -4.23 5.86
CA THR A 69 9.25 -3.05 5.87
C THR A 69 10.09 -1.80 5.61
N PRO A 70 9.71 -0.99 4.61
CA PRO A 70 10.38 0.27 4.33
C PRO A 70 10.46 1.14 5.59
N ALA A 71 11.56 1.87 5.75
CA ALA A 71 11.70 2.79 6.88
C ALA A 71 10.64 3.90 6.80
N PHE A 72 10.26 4.43 7.97
CA PHE A 72 9.46 5.65 8.04
C PHE A 72 10.11 6.77 7.22
N GLY A 73 9.32 7.45 6.38
CA GLY A 73 9.78 8.50 5.47
C GLY A 73 10.50 7.99 4.22
N ALA A 74 10.57 6.68 3.98
CA ALA A 74 11.13 6.15 2.74
C ALA A 74 10.20 6.42 1.55
N GLU A 75 10.80 6.83 0.44
CA GLU A 75 10.12 7.03 -0.84
C GLU A 75 9.99 5.70 -1.59
N ILE A 76 8.80 5.44 -2.11
CA ILE A 76 8.46 4.26 -2.88
C ILE A 76 7.79 4.72 -4.17
N VAL A 77 8.25 4.19 -5.29
CA VAL A 77 7.58 4.37 -6.58
C VAL A 77 6.74 3.14 -6.86
N SER A 78 5.46 3.33 -7.14
CA SER A 78 4.53 2.27 -7.55
C SER A 78 3.74 2.73 -8.79
N THR A 79 2.90 1.85 -9.34
CA THR A 79 2.02 2.23 -10.45
C THR A 79 0.62 2.55 -9.95
N VAL A 80 -0.07 3.44 -10.65
CA VAL A 80 -1.51 3.70 -10.43
C VAL A 80 -2.30 2.41 -10.56
N ALA A 81 -1.92 1.55 -11.52
CA ALA A 81 -2.54 0.25 -11.72
C ALA A 81 -2.34 -0.70 -10.52
N THR A 82 -1.14 -0.71 -9.92
CA THR A 82 -0.83 -1.49 -8.72
C THR A 82 -1.70 -1.06 -7.56
N LEU A 83 -1.74 0.23 -7.22
CA LEU A 83 -2.58 0.71 -6.12
C LEU A 83 -4.07 0.34 -6.29
N THR A 84 -4.59 0.44 -7.51
CA THR A 84 -6.03 0.27 -7.77
C THR A 84 -6.46 -1.17 -8.08
N SER A 85 -5.52 -2.08 -8.34
CA SER A 85 -5.84 -3.45 -8.80
C SER A 85 -5.22 -4.55 -7.96
N ASP A 86 -4.11 -4.28 -7.26
CA ASP A 86 -3.44 -5.26 -6.43
C ASP A 86 -4.15 -5.34 -5.06
N PRO A 87 -4.62 -6.53 -4.63
CA PRO A 87 -5.37 -6.69 -3.39
C PRO A 87 -4.58 -6.35 -2.13
N ARG A 88 -3.24 -6.25 -2.21
CA ARG A 88 -2.39 -5.75 -1.12
C ARG A 88 -2.64 -4.28 -0.82
N TRP A 89 -3.06 -3.51 -1.82
CA TRP A 89 -3.25 -2.09 -1.68
C TRP A 89 -4.71 -1.76 -1.41
N SER A 90 -4.95 -0.98 -0.37
CA SER A 90 -6.26 -0.45 -0.05
C SER A 90 -6.14 1.00 0.41
N LEU A 91 -6.97 1.88 -0.16
CA LEU A 91 -7.10 3.26 0.31
C LEU A 91 -7.61 3.24 1.76
N ILE A 92 -6.97 4.02 2.62
CA ILE A 92 -7.50 4.33 3.95
C ILE A 92 -8.33 5.60 3.77
N GLU A 93 -9.65 5.46 3.84
CA GLU A 93 -10.56 6.61 3.85
C GLU A 93 -10.43 7.32 5.20
N ASP A 94 -10.32 8.66 5.16
CA ASP A 94 -10.27 9.54 6.34
C ASP A 94 -11.63 9.47 7.07
N GLY A 95 -11.81 8.38 7.83
CA GLY A 95 -13.10 7.92 8.34
C GLY A 95 -13.04 6.55 9.00
N GLU A 96 -12.02 5.73 8.73
CA GLU A 96 -11.73 4.51 9.51
C GLU A 96 -10.87 4.87 10.75
N VAL A 97 -11.37 5.81 11.57
CA VAL A 97 -11.13 5.74 13.00
C VAL A 97 -12.08 4.67 13.51
N ASP A 98 -11.59 3.45 13.66
CA ASP A 98 -12.32 2.40 14.37
C ASP A 98 -12.69 2.98 15.73
N ASP A 99 -13.97 3.28 15.90
CA ASP A 99 -14.61 3.64 17.16
C ASP A 99 -14.49 2.42 18.08
N VAL A 100 -13.34 2.32 18.75
CA VAL A 100 -13.15 1.42 19.87
C VAL A 100 -12.57 2.26 20.99
N GLN A 101 -13.46 2.86 21.79
CA GLN A 101 -13.48 2.75 23.27
C GLN A 101 -14.81 3.22 23.84
#